data_AF-A0A2W4U5A8-F1
#
_entry.id   AF-A0A2W4U5A8-F1
#
_cell.length_a   1.000
_cell.length_b   1.000
_cell.length_c   1.000
_cell.angle_alpha   90.00
_cell.angle_beta   90.00
_cell.angle_gamma   90.00
#
_symmetry.space_group_name_H-M   'P 1'
#
loop_
_entity.id
_entity.type
_entity.pdbx_description
1 polymer ?
#
loop_
_entity_poly.entity_id
_entity_poly.type
_entity_poly.pdbx_seq_one_letter_code
_entity_poly.pdbx_strand_id
1 'polypeptide(L)'
;MDYEPILPLRMIAFQILFLLVAIAVESSILRLRLRFGFQTSVQYTLAINLAAIVVGWVAFLVIEPLSPLEIKSQIISYILFDRLSLNNWNAPIGATICAIGVASFLVTFFVKLKGLEIIMRADGVWKLDEEDNRPAKRVSRDERYARARQGRSDTQQALSEFMDAVIQANAASFSAITLLLLLRYWVTREVA
;
A
#
# COMPACT_ATOMS: atom_id res chain seq x y z
N MET A 1 24.44 16.35 30.69
CA MET A 1 23.34 16.63 29.75
C MET A 1 22.50 15.38 29.71
N ASP A 2 21.44 15.39 30.51
CA ASP A 2 20.51 14.27 30.60
C ASP A 2 19.64 14.29 29.35
N TYR A 3 19.97 13.43 28.40
CA TYR A 3 19.10 13.16 27.26
C TYR A 3 17.94 12.33 27.81
N GLU A 4 16.83 12.97 28.18
CA GLU A 4 15.57 12.24 28.32
C GLU A 4 15.25 11.62 26.95
N PRO A 5 15.26 10.28 26.81
CA PRO A 5 14.90 9.65 25.56
C PRO A 5 13.41 9.90 25.36
N ILE A 6 13.07 10.87 24.50
CA ILE A 6 11.69 11.11 24.10
C ILE A 6 11.30 9.93 23.20
N LEU A 7 10.81 8.85 23.80
CA LEU A 7 10.35 7.67 23.09
C LEU A 7 9.20 8.09 22.14
N PRO A 8 9.29 7.79 20.83
CA PRO A 8 8.27 8.17 19.86
C PRO A 8 7.06 7.22 19.95
N LEU A 9 6.49 7.05 21.14
CA LEU A 9 5.39 6.12 21.44
C LEU A 9 4.14 6.44 20.59
N ARG A 10 3.89 7.73 20.34
CA ARG A 10 2.78 8.19 19.49
C ARG A 10 2.94 7.69 18.05
N MET A 11 4.13 7.85 17.48
CA MET A 11 4.45 7.37 16.13
C MET A 11 4.23 5.86 16.02
N ILE A 12 4.74 5.09 16.99
CA ILE A 12 4.59 3.63 17.03
C ILE A 12 3.11 3.24 17.10
N ALA A 13 2.33 3.88 17.97
CA ALA A 13 0.89 3.60 18.10
C ALA A 13 0.12 3.89 16.80
N PHE A 14 0.39 5.02 16.13
CA PHE A 14 -0.23 5.34 14.84
C PHE A 14 0.21 4.39 13.73
N GLN A 15 1.48 4.00 13.71
CA GLN A 15 1.98 3.02 12.74
C GLN A 15 1.27 1.68 12.89
N ILE A 16 1.08 1.21 14.12
CA ILE A 16 0.32 -0.02 14.41
C ILE A 16 -1.14 0.14 14.00
N LEU A 17 -1.77 1.26 14.32
CA LEU A 17 -3.15 1.54 13.94
C LEU A 17 -3.35 1.51 12.41
N PHE A 18 -2.48 2.20 11.66
CA PHE A 18 -2.55 2.23 10.20
C PHE A 18 -2.27 0.86 9.59
N LEU A 19 -1.33 0.10 10.16
CA LEU A 19 -1.07 -1.27 9.74
C LEU A 19 -2.31 -2.15 9.93
N LEU A 20 -2.97 -2.09 11.08
CA LEU A 20 -4.18 -2.87 11.36
C LEU A 20 -5.32 -2.51 10.41
N VAL A 21 -5.53 -1.22 10.17
CA VAL A 21 -6.57 -0.72 9.24
C VAL A 21 -6.27 -1.17 7.82
N ALA A 22 -5.03 -1.02 7.35
CA ALA A 22 -4.62 -1.48 6.04
C ALA A 22 -4.85 -2.99 5.89
N ILE A 23 -4.45 -3.80 6.88
CA ILE A 23 -4.67 -5.25 6.85
C ILE A 23 -6.15 -5.59 6.78
N ALA A 24 -6.99 -4.95 7.60
CA ALA A 24 -8.43 -5.23 7.62
C ALA A 24 -9.11 -4.90 6.28
N VAL A 25 -8.80 -3.74 5.70
CA VAL A 25 -9.36 -3.28 4.42
C VAL A 25 -8.86 -4.13 3.26
N GLU A 26 -7.54 -4.33 3.15
CA GLU A 26 -6.94 -5.02 2.02
C GLU A 26 -7.25 -6.51 2.02
N SER A 27 -7.25 -7.17 3.19
CA SER A 27 -7.61 -8.59 3.28
C SER A 27 -9.08 -8.83 2.91
N SER A 28 -9.96 -7.87 3.19
CA SER A 28 -11.36 -7.92 2.77
C SER A 28 -11.48 -7.82 1.25
N ILE A 29 -10.75 -6.89 0.61
CA ILE A 29 -10.79 -6.69 -0.84
C ILE A 29 -10.14 -7.86 -1.57
N LEU A 30 -8.97 -8.33 -1.14
CA LEU A 30 -8.28 -9.48 -1.75
C LEU A 30 -9.11 -10.76 -1.61
N ARG A 31 -9.81 -10.95 -0.49
CA ARG A 31 -10.74 -12.08 -0.32
C ARG A 31 -11.88 -12.03 -1.34
N LEU A 32 -12.47 -10.85 -1.55
CA LEU A 32 -13.58 -10.68 -2.49
C LEU A 32 -13.13 -10.80 -3.95
N ARG A 33 -11.97 -10.24 -4.30
CA ARG A 33 -11.47 -10.16 -5.68
C ARG A 33 -10.72 -11.42 -6.11
N LEU A 34 -9.80 -11.93 -5.29
CA LEU A 34 -8.95 -13.08 -5.61
C LEU A 34 -9.50 -14.41 -5.07
N ARG A 35 -10.65 -14.37 -4.37
CA ARG A 35 -11.35 -15.54 -3.81
C ARG A 35 -10.47 -16.39 -2.88
N PHE A 36 -9.53 -15.76 -2.20
CA PHE A 36 -8.72 -16.40 -1.18
C PHE A 36 -9.55 -16.82 0.04
N GLY A 37 -9.07 -17.83 0.75
CA GLY A 37 -9.58 -18.15 2.08
C GLY A 37 -9.40 -16.96 3.02
N PHE A 38 -10.22 -16.89 4.07
CA PHE A 38 -10.11 -15.80 5.06
C PHE A 38 -8.70 -15.72 5.65
N GLN A 39 -8.18 -16.87 6.10
CA GLN A 39 -6.85 -16.96 6.71
C GLN A 39 -5.72 -16.58 5.74
N THR A 40 -5.77 -17.07 4.49
CA THR A 40 -4.73 -16.78 3.50
C THR A 40 -4.75 -15.32 3.08
N SER A 41 -5.93 -14.72 2.92
CA SER A 41 -6.05 -13.30 2.61
C SER A 41 -5.43 -12.43 3.71
N VAL A 42 -5.72 -12.73 4.99
CA VAL A 42 -5.13 -12.00 6.12
C VAL A 42 -3.62 -12.21 6.19
N GLN A 43 -3.13 -13.44 6.05
CA GLN A 43 -1.69 -13.76 6.09
C GLN A 43 -0.91 -13.05 4.98
N TYR A 44 -1.39 -13.10 3.73
CA TYR A 44 -0.75 -12.44 2.61
C TYR A 44 -0.74 -10.92 2.80
N THR A 45 -1.88 -10.36 3.20
CA THR A 45 -2.00 -8.92 3.44
C THR A 45 -1.07 -8.45 4.57
N LEU A 46 -0.97 -9.21 5.65
CA LEU A 46 -0.06 -8.93 6.75
C LEU A 46 1.39 -8.93 6.28
N ALA A 47 1.80 -9.97 5.55
CA ALA A 47 3.16 -10.11 5.06
C ALA A 47 3.56 -8.95 4.12
N ILE A 48 2.71 -8.62 3.14
CA ILE A 48 3.00 -7.53 2.19
C ILE A 48 2.97 -6.15 2.84
N ASN A 49 2.10 -5.89 3.82
CA ASN A 49 2.07 -4.61 4.52
C ASN A 49 3.28 -4.47 5.45
N LEU A 50 3.69 -5.54 6.13
CA LEU A 50 4.91 -5.53 6.94
C LEU A 50 6.15 -5.31 6.05
N ALA A 51 6.23 -6.01 4.91
CA ALA A 51 7.30 -5.80 3.94
C ALA A 51 7.33 -4.37 3.41
N ALA A 52 6.17 -3.78 3.09
CA ALA A 52 6.08 -2.38 2.67
C ALA A 52 6.57 -1.40 3.76
N ILE A 53 6.27 -1.67 5.03
CA ILE A 53 6.79 -0.88 6.15
C ILE A 53 8.33 -0.97 6.22
N VAL A 54 8.89 -2.19 6.13
CA VAL A 54 10.34 -2.40 6.13
C VAL A 54 11.00 -1.68 4.96
N VAL A 55 10.46 -1.81 3.75
CA VAL A 55 10.96 -1.10 2.57
C VAL A 55 10.88 0.41 2.75
N GLY A 56 9.78 0.92 3.34
CA GLY A 56 9.63 2.34 3.67
C GLY A 56 10.70 2.85 4.63
N TRP A 57 11.00 2.10 5.69
CA TRP A 57 12.07 2.43 6.63
C TRP A 57 13.45 2.36 6.00
N VAL A 58 13.73 1.34 5.18
CA VAL A 58 15.01 1.24 4.45
C VAL A 58 15.16 2.42 3.50
N ALA A 59 14.12 2.77 2.73
CA ALA A 59 14.13 3.93 1.85
C ALA A 59 14.37 5.23 2.64
N PHE A 60 13.72 5.39 3.79
CA PHE A 60 13.93 6.53 4.67
C PHE A 60 15.39 6.63 5.12
N LEU A 61 16.00 5.53 5.60
CA LEU A 61 17.40 5.51 6.05
C LEU A 61 18.40 5.79 4.92
N VAL A 62 18.07 5.47 3.67
CA VAL A 62 18.90 5.78 2.50
C VAL A 62 18.75 7.23 2.04
N ILE A 63 17.53 7.77 2.09
CA ILE A 63 17.22 9.14 1.63
C ILE A 63 17.61 10.20 2.66
N GLU A 64 17.48 9.90 3.96
CA GLU A 64 17.82 10.81 5.06
C GLU A 64 19.22 11.43 4.93
N PRO A 65 20.32 10.67 4.70
CA PRO A 65 21.67 11.24 4.59
C PRO A 65 21.88 12.07 3.32
N LEU A 66 21.07 11.84 2.27
CA LEU A 66 21.16 12.56 0.99
C LEU A 66 20.35 13.87 1.00
N SER A 67 19.57 14.11 2.05
CA SER A 67 18.64 15.24 2.11
C SER A 67 19.29 16.51 2.69
N PRO A 68 18.99 17.71 2.14
CA PRO A 68 19.41 18.99 2.70
C PRO A 68 18.98 19.17 4.16
N LEU A 69 19.77 19.91 4.94
CA LEU A 69 19.59 20.06 6.39
C LEU A 69 18.20 20.60 6.78
N GLU A 70 17.63 21.52 5.98
CA GLU A 70 16.29 22.07 6.24
C GLU A 70 15.20 21.00 6.11
N ILE A 71 15.24 20.21 5.04
CA ILE A 71 14.28 19.13 4.76
C ILE A 71 14.44 18.01 5.80
N LYS A 72 15.68 17.67 6.15
CA LYS A 72 15.98 16.66 7.17
C LYS A 72 15.33 17.00 8.51
N SER A 73 15.47 18.24 8.97
CA SER A 73 14.89 18.66 10.26
C SER A 73 13.36 18.58 10.25
N GLN A 74 12.70 18.94 9.14
CA GLN A 74 11.25 18.87 9.00
C GLN A 74 10.75 17.42 8.93
N ILE A 75 11.44 16.55 8.17
CA ILE A 75 11.07 15.14 8.04
C ILE A 75 11.22 14.43 9.39
N ILE A 76 12.32 14.64 10.12
CA ILE A 76 12.52 14.06 11.45
C ILE A 76 11.45 14.59 12.41
N SER A 77 11.15 15.89 12.38
CA SER A 77 10.12 16.46 13.26
C SER A 77 8.73 15.92 12.95
N TYR A 78 8.42 15.68 11.67
CA TYR A 78 7.18 15.06 11.24
C TYR A 78 7.10 13.58 11.63
N ILE A 79 8.12 12.79 11.34
CA ILE A 79 8.13 11.34 11.60
C ILE A 79 8.17 11.06 13.10
N LEU A 80 9.08 11.68 13.86
CA LEU A 80 9.27 11.38 15.28
C LEU A 80 8.25 12.06 16.20
N PHE A 81 7.87 13.31 15.89
CA PHE A 81 7.05 14.12 16.79
C PHE A 81 5.66 14.40 16.23
N ASP A 82 5.36 13.98 14.99
CA ASP A 82 4.03 14.09 14.40
C ASP A 82 3.51 15.54 14.45
N ARG A 83 4.45 16.49 14.31
CA ARG A 83 4.20 17.92 14.25
C ARG A 83 4.39 18.38 12.81
N LEU A 84 3.33 18.29 12.02
CA LEU A 84 3.20 19.16 10.85
C LEU A 84 3.09 20.59 11.38
N SER A 85 4.17 21.35 11.28
CA SER A 85 4.13 22.79 11.55
C SER A 85 3.35 23.48 10.43
N LEU A 86 2.02 23.35 10.46
CA LEU A 86 1.07 24.00 9.55
C LEU A 86 1.09 25.53 9.66
N ASN A 87 1.84 26.05 10.63
CA ASN A 87 1.97 27.49 10.88
C ASN A 87 2.65 28.24 9.72
N ASN A 88 3.30 27.52 8.79
CA ASN A 88 3.97 28.08 7.61
C ASN A 88 3.45 27.47 6.29
N TRP A 89 2.13 27.24 6.20
CA TRP A 89 1.49 26.65 5.02
C TRP A 89 1.60 27.59 3.81
N ASN A 90 2.58 27.32 2.95
CA ASN A 90 2.74 27.98 1.65
C ASN A 90 2.39 27.01 0.53
N ALA A 91 1.80 27.53 -0.56
CA ALA A 91 1.45 26.75 -1.76
C ALA A 91 2.55 25.79 -2.26
N PRO A 92 3.85 26.17 -2.33
CA PRO A 92 4.91 25.24 -2.73
C PRO A 92 5.10 24.06 -1.76
N ILE A 93 4.99 24.29 -0.44
CA ILE A 93 5.16 23.24 0.58
C ILE A 93 4.00 22.24 0.50
N GLY A 94 2.77 22.72 0.33
CA GLY A 94 1.61 21.86 0.13
C GLY A 94 1.73 20.98 -1.12
N ALA A 95 2.23 21.54 -2.22
CA ALA A 95 2.51 20.79 -3.45
C ALA A 95 3.57 19.70 -3.24
N THR A 96 4.66 20.01 -2.52
CA THR A 96 5.70 19.02 -2.18
C THR A 96 5.17 17.88 -1.31
N ILE A 97 4.39 18.17 -0.27
CA ILE A 97 3.78 17.14 0.58
C ILE A 97 2.83 16.26 -0.24
N CYS A 98 2.01 16.87 -1.10
CA CYS A 98 1.12 16.13 -1.99
C CYS A 98 1.91 15.21 -2.94
N ALA A 99 3.00 15.72 -3.55
CA ALA A 99 3.87 14.93 -4.42
C ALA A 99 4.51 13.74 -3.69
N ILE A 100 4.98 13.94 -2.45
CA ILE A 100 5.51 12.87 -1.60
C ILE A 100 4.42 11.84 -1.25
N GLY A 101 3.20 12.30 -0.96
CA GLY A 101 2.05 11.42 -0.73
C GLY A 101 1.73 10.54 -1.93
N VAL A 102 1.67 11.13 -3.13
CA VAL A 102 1.44 10.38 -4.39
C VAL A 102 2.60 9.42 -4.68
N ALA A 103 3.84 9.87 -4.50
CA ALA A 103 5.01 9.01 -4.70
C ALA A 103 5.00 7.82 -3.73
N SER A 104 4.72 8.04 -2.44
CA SER A 104 4.64 6.98 -1.44
C SER A 104 3.49 6.00 -1.73
N PHE A 105 2.35 6.48 -2.22
CA PHE A 105 1.26 5.63 -2.70
C PHE A 105 1.72 4.70 -3.83
N LEU A 106 2.38 5.25 -4.86
CA LEU A 106 2.84 4.48 -6.01
C LEU A 106 3.92 3.46 -5.62
N VAL A 107 4.92 3.87 -4.85
CA VAL A 107 5.97 2.98 -4.37
C VAL A 107 5.37 1.84 -3.55
N THR A 108 4.47 2.15 -2.62
CA THR A 108 3.80 1.14 -1.78
C THR A 108 2.98 0.18 -2.63
N PHE A 109 2.26 0.68 -3.65
CA PHE A 109 1.54 -0.15 -4.60
C PHE A 109 2.47 -1.12 -5.33
N PHE A 110 3.61 -0.66 -5.86
CA PHE A 110 4.57 -1.52 -6.55
C PHE A 110 5.15 -2.59 -5.63
N VAL A 111 5.52 -2.23 -4.40
CA VAL A 111 6.02 -3.17 -3.40
C VAL A 111 4.98 -4.23 -3.08
N LYS A 112 3.70 -3.84 -2.88
CA LYS A 112 2.61 -4.79 -2.61
C LYS A 112 2.31 -5.69 -3.80
N LEU A 113 2.31 -5.14 -5.02
CA LEU A 113 2.07 -5.91 -6.24
C LEU A 113 3.13 -7.00 -6.40
N LYS A 114 4.41 -6.64 -6.31
CA LYS A 114 5.52 -7.61 -6.42
C LYS A 114 5.61 -8.54 -5.21
N GLY A 115 5.37 -8.04 -4.01
CA GLY A 115 5.35 -8.85 -2.80
C GLY A 115 4.28 -9.94 -2.86
N LEU A 116 3.07 -9.59 -3.29
CA LEU A 116 1.97 -10.55 -3.41
C LEU A 116 2.22 -11.56 -4.55
N GLU A 117 2.74 -11.11 -5.69
CA GLU A 117 3.16 -11.99 -6.80
C GLU A 117 4.19 -13.03 -6.33
N ILE A 118 5.21 -12.61 -5.57
CA ILE A 118 6.25 -13.50 -5.04
C ILE A 118 5.66 -14.52 -4.06
N ILE A 119 4.82 -14.08 -3.12
CA ILE A 119 4.19 -14.97 -2.13
C ILE A 119 3.30 -16.01 -2.83
N MET A 120 2.47 -15.58 -3.78
CA MET A 120 1.59 -16.50 -4.50
C MET A 120 2.36 -17.51 -5.36
N ARG A 121 3.51 -17.13 -5.93
CA ARG A 121 4.40 -18.04 -6.65
C ARG A 121 5.05 -19.05 -5.71
N ALA A 122 5.51 -18.60 -4.53
CA ALA A 122 6.10 -19.48 -3.53
C ALA A 122 5.10 -20.53 -3.00
N ASP A 123 3.84 -20.14 -2.83
CA ASP A 123 2.76 -21.03 -2.38
C ASP A 123 2.17 -21.90 -3.51
N GLY A 124 2.65 -21.77 -4.75
CA GLY A 124 2.11 -22.51 -5.91
C GLY A 124 0.67 -22.15 -6.28
N VAL A 125 0.15 -21.04 -5.77
CA VAL A 125 -1.22 -20.55 -6.05
C VAL A 125 -1.23 -19.63 -7.29
N TRP A 126 -0.05 -19.27 -7.81
CA TRP A 126 0.10 -18.47 -9.02
C TRP A 126 -0.28 -19.26 -10.28
N LYS A 127 -1.55 -19.15 -10.67
CA LYS A 127 -2.14 -19.90 -11.79
C LYS A 127 -1.90 -19.29 -13.18
N LEU A 128 -1.13 -18.22 -13.28
CA LEU A 128 -0.89 -17.51 -14.54
C LEU A 128 0.02 -18.28 -15.51
N ASP A 129 0.83 -19.22 -15.01
CA ASP A 129 1.79 -19.98 -15.83
C ASP A 129 1.27 -21.39 -16.23
N GLU A 130 0.19 -21.89 -15.59
CA GLU A 130 -0.27 -23.29 -15.75
C GLU A 130 -1.36 -23.49 -16.82
N GLU A 131 -1.95 -22.44 -17.39
CA GLU A 131 -3.00 -22.59 -18.40
C GLU A 131 -2.51 -23.00 -19.79
N ASP A 132 -1.20 -22.94 -20.05
CA ASP A 132 -0.59 -23.41 -21.31
C ASP A 132 -0.60 -24.96 -21.44
N ASN A 133 -0.80 -25.70 -20.34
CA ASN A 133 -0.77 -27.16 -20.31
C ASN A 133 -2.12 -27.84 -20.04
N ARG A 134 -3.24 -27.11 -19.97
CA ARG A 134 -4.57 -27.74 -19.79
C ARG A 134 -5.14 -28.16 -21.14
N PRO A 135 -5.63 -29.42 -21.30
CA PRO A 135 -6.30 -29.82 -22.53
C PRO A 135 -7.49 -28.89 -22.73
N ALA A 136 -7.52 -28.23 -23.89
CA ALA A 136 -8.50 -27.22 -24.28
C ALA A 136 -9.89 -27.58 -23.78
N LYS A 137 -10.30 -26.97 -22.67
CA LYS A 137 -11.70 -26.98 -22.24
C LYS A 137 -12.48 -26.45 -23.44
N ARG A 138 -13.58 -27.11 -23.82
CA ARG A 138 -14.40 -26.73 -24.99
C ARG A 138 -15.02 -25.36 -24.74
N VAL A 139 -14.25 -24.30 -24.96
CA VAL A 139 -14.69 -22.91 -24.98
C VAL A 139 -15.73 -22.82 -26.08
N SER A 140 -16.92 -22.29 -25.75
CA SER A 140 -18.00 -22.16 -26.72
C SER A 140 -17.53 -21.32 -27.91
N ARG A 141 -18.02 -21.61 -29.12
CA ARG A 141 -17.67 -20.83 -30.32
C ARG A 141 -17.91 -19.33 -30.09
N ASP A 142 -18.94 -18.97 -29.34
CA ASP A 142 -19.27 -17.59 -29.02
C ASP A 142 -18.23 -16.90 -28.12
N GLU A 143 -17.68 -17.62 -27.14
CA GLU A 143 -16.60 -17.12 -26.27
C GLU A 143 -15.30 -16.93 -27.07
N ARG A 144 -15.01 -17.80 -28.04
CA ARG A 144 -13.86 -17.62 -28.95
C ARG A 144 -14.00 -16.38 -29.82
N TYR A 145 -15.20 -16.11 -30.35
CA TYR A 145 -15.45 -14.91 -31.16
C TYR A 145 -15.41 -13.62 -30.32
N ALA A 146 -15.90 -13.65 -29.08
CA ALA A 146 -15.78 -12.54 -28.14
C ALA A 146 -14.30 -12.24 -27.78
N ARG A 147 -13.50 -13.28 -27.51
CA ARG A 147 -12.07 -13.15 -27.24
C ARG A 147 -11.27 -12.66 -28.44
N ALA A 148 -11.58 -13.13 -29.65
CA ALA A 148 -10.95 -12.66 -30.89
C ALA A 148 -11.23 -11.18 -31.18
N ARG A 149 -12.39 -10.65 -30.76
CA ARG A 149 -12.68 -9.20 -30.81
C ARG A 149 -11.95 -8.39 -29.74
N GLN A 150 -11.63 -8.98 -28.59
CA GLN A 150 -10.95 -8.30 -27.48
C GLN A 150 -9.42 -8.31 -27.60
N GLY A 151 -8.83 -9.20 -28.40
CA GLY A 151 -7.40 -9.22 -28.71
C GLY A 151 -6.46 -9.43 -27.50
N ARG A 152 -7.00 -9.79 -26.32
CA ARG A 152 -6.26 -10.05 -25.08
C ARG A 152 -6.21 -11.54 -24.80
N SER A 153 -5.03 -12.06 -24.46
CA SER A 153 -4.88 -13.45 -24.00
C SER A 153 -5.48 -13.63 -22.60
N ASP A 154 -5.93 -14.85 -22.28
CA ASP A 154 -6.47 -15.22 -20.96
C ASP A 154 -5.47 -14.88 -19.83
N THR A 155 -4.17 -15.05 -20.10
CA THR A 155 -3.07 -14.66 -19.20
C THR A 155 -3.01 -13.16 -18.94
N GLN A 156 -3.20 -12.34 -19.97
CA GLN A 156 -3.20 -10.88 -19.84
C GLN A 156 -4.44 -10.40 -19.07
N GLN A 157 -5.58 -11.09 -19.23
CA GLN A 157 -6.79 -10.80 -18.48
C GLN A 157 -6.61 -11.12 -16.98
N ALA A 158 -6.12 -12.30 -16.63
CA ALA A 158 -5.87 -12.67 -15.24
C ALA A 158 -4.83 -11.76 -14.55
N LEU A 159 -3.81 -11.31 -15.28
CA LEU A 159 -2.85 -10.32 -14.78
C LEU A 159 -3.52 -8.97 -14.50
N SER A 160 -4.41 -8.52 -15.39
CA SER A 160 -5.15 -7.27 -15.20
C SER A 160 -6.11 -7.34 -14.01
N GLU A 161 -6.85 -8.44 -13.84
CA GLU A 161 -7.75 -8.64 -12.70
C GLU A 161 -6.97 -8.68 -11.37
N PHE A 162 -5.78 -9.28 -11.37
CA PHE A 162 -4.87 -9.27 -10.22
C PHE A 162 -4.37 -7.86 -9.90
N MET A 163 -3.86 -7.13 -10.90
CA MET A 163 -3.39 -5.76 -10.73
C MET A 163 -4.51 -4.83 -10.24
N ASP A 164 -5.71 -4.97 -10.80
CA ASP A 164 -6.90 -4.21 -10.41
C ASP A 164 -7.30 -4.49 -8.95
N ALA A 165 -7.20 -5.74 -8.51
CA ALA A 165 -7.46 -6.10 -7.11
C ALA A 165 -6.45 -5.42 -6.15
N VAL A 166 -5.16 -5.45 -6.50
CA VAL A 166 -4.10 -4.87 -5.67
C VAL A 166 -4.17 -3.34 -5.62
N ILE A 167 -4.40 -2.67 -6.77
CA ILE A 167 -4.50 -1.22 -6.80
C ILE A 167 -5.76 -0.74 -6.07
N GLN A 168 -6.89 -1.45 -6.20
CA GLN A 168 -8.11 -1.13 -5.48
C GLN A 168 -7.92 -1.30 -3.97
N ALA A 169 -7.25 -2.38 -3.55
CA ALA A 169 -6.94 -2.63 -2.15
C ALA A 169 -6.07 -1.50 -1.56
N ASN A 170 -4.98 -1.14 -2.25
CA ASN A 170 -4.09 -0.07 -1.81
C ASN A 170 -4.77 1.32 -1.81
N ALA A 171 -5.60 1.61 -2.81
CA ALA A 171 -6.37 2.86 -2.85
C ALA A 171 -7.36 2.96 -1.68
N ALA A 172 -8.05 1.86 -1.36
CA ALA A 172 -9.00 1.82 -0.26
C ALA A 172 -8.32 1.98 1.10
N SER A 173 -7.17 1.34 1.32
CA SER A 173 -6.42 1.46 2.58
C SER A 173 -5.85 2.87 2.76
N PHE A 174 -5.24 3.46 1.72
CA PHE A 174 -4.79 4.86 1.78
C PHE A 174 -5.95 5.82 2.04
N SER A 175 -7.10 5.63 1.38
CA SER A 175 -8.28 6.45 1.62
C SER A 175 -8.77 6.35 3.07
N ALA A 176 -8.80 5.14 3.64
CA ALA A 176 -9.17 4.92 5.05
C ALA A 176 -8.19 5.59 6.01
N ILE A 177 -6.88 5.48 5.76
CA ILE A 177 -5.83 6.12 6.56
C ILE A 177 -5.94 7.65 6.47
N THR A 178 -6.15 8.20 5.27
CA THR A 178 -6.36 9.65 5.10
C THR A 178 -7.60 10.13 5.84
N LEU A 179 -8.70 9.37 5.82
CA LEU A 179 -9.91 9.69 6.57
C LEU A 179 -9.67 9.68 8.08
N LEU A 180 -8.91 8.70 8.60
CA LEU A 180 -8.49 8.66 10.00
C LEU A 180 -7.63 9.86 10.39
N LEU A 181 -6.70 10.27 9.52
CA LEU A 181 -5.88 11.46 9.74
C LEU A 181 -6.72 12.73 9.76
N LEU A 182 -7.71 12.85 8.86
CA LEU A 182 -8.65 13.98 8.86
C LEU A 182 -9.48 13.99 10.13
N LEU A 183 -10.10 12.86 10.51
CA LEU A 183 -10.89 12.75 11.74
C LEU A 183 -10.07 13.18 12.96
N ARG A 184 -8.83 12.70 13.05
CA ARG A 184 -7.91 13.09 14.11
C ARG A 184 -7.67 14.60 14.11
N TYR A 185 -7.37 15.19 12.95
CA TYR A 185 -7.13 16.64 12.83
C TYR A 185 -8.32 17.45 13.36
N TRP A 186 -9.55 17.04 13.00
CA TRP A 186 -10.78 17.65 13.50
C TRP A 186 -10.89 17.54 15.03
N VAL A 187 -10.73 16.35 15.60
CA VAL A 187 -10.82 16.14 17.06
C VAL A 187 -9.76 16.94 17.81
N THR A 188 -8.52 16.97 17.33
CA THR A 188 -7.44 17.73 18.01
C THR A 188 -7.63 19.24 17.94
N ARG A 189 -8.35 19.74 16.93
CA ARG A 189 -8.65 21.17 16.78
C ARG A 189 -9.74 21.63 17.76
N GLU A 190 -10.67 20.76 18.13
CA GLU A 190 -11.71 21.10 19.11
C GLU A 190 -11.21 21.10 20.56
N VAL A 191 -10.09 20.43 20.82
CA VAL A 191 -9.50 20.29 22.17
C VAL A 191 -8.40 21.34 22.45
N ALA A 192 -7.97 22.11 21.43
CA ALA A 192 -6.94 23.15 21.51
C ALA A 192 -7.53 24.55 21.51
#